data_AF-A0A9D6C590-F1
#
_entry.id   AF-A0A9D6C590-F1
#
_cell.length_a   1.000
_cell.length_b   1.000
_cell.length_c   1.000
_cell.angle_alpha   90.00
_cell.angle_beta   90.00
_cell.angle_gamma   90.00
#
_symmetry.space_group_name_H-M   'P 1'
#
loop_
_entity.id
_entity.type
_entity.pdbx_description
1 polymer ?
#
loop_
_entity_poly.entity_id
_entity_poly.type
_entity_poly.pdbx_seq_one_letter_code
_entity_poly.pdbx_strand_id
1 'polypeptide(L)'
;MTRPALLAALFALLAAPALADPPTVVTITGTFDDATFELQNAITNAGLVIDSVSHTGDMLERTKTAVGATRTIFTHADVFSFCSAKVSREVMEADPMNVQFCPYHIFVAEQPEAPGRILIGHQVYTGPAMDKVNALLDGIIKDALSSN
;
A
#
# COMPACT_ATOMS: atom_id res chain seq x y z
N MET A 1 -51.88 26.88 2.53
CA MET A 1 -50.73 26.60 3.40
C MET A 1 -49.79 25.64 2.68
N THR A 2 -48.76 26.24 2.08
CA THR A 2 -47.40 25.76 1.77
C THR A 2 -47.15 24.25 1.67
N ARG A 3 -46.97 23.79 0.42
CA ARG A 3 -46.39 22.49 0.01
C ARG A 3 -44.91 22.41 0.45
N PRO A 4 -44.52 21.66 1.51
CA PRO A 4 -43.13 21.55 1.93
C PRO A 4 -42.43 20.32 1.31
N ALA A 5 -43.16 19.45 0.60
CA ALA A 5 -42.65 18.15 0.16
C ALA A 5 -41.70 18.21 -1.05
N LEU A 6 -41.67 19.31 -1.82
CA LEU A 6 -40.79 19.41 -2.98
C LEU A 6 -39.34 19.80 -2.66
N LEU A 7 -39.05 20.41 -1.50
CA LEU A 7 -37.69 20.84 -1.17
C LEU A 7 -36.81 19.71 -0.58
N ALA A 8 -37.41 18.65 -0.02
CA ALA A 8 -36.65 17.55 0.58
C ALA A 8 -35.99 16.61 -0.45
N ALA A 9 -36.53 16.55 -1.69
CA ALA A 9 -36.01 15.66 -2.73
C ALA A 9 -34.74 16.20 -3.43
N LEU A 10 -34.43 17.49 -3.29
CA LEU A 10 -33.29 18.12 -3.99
C LEU A 10 -31.96 18.01 -3.22
N PHE A 11 -31.99 17.68 -1.92
CA PHE A 11 -30.79 17.57 -1.08
C PHE A 11 -30.09 16.21 -1.12
N ALA A 12 -30.72 15.18 -1.71
CA ALA A 12 -30.18 13.82 -1.76
C ALA A 12 -29.15 13.58 -2.89
N LEU A 13 -28.94 14.55 -3.80
CA LEU A 13 -28.13 14.35 -5.01
C LEU A 13 -26.67 14.86 -4.95
N LEU A 14 -26.19 15.35 -3.80
CA LEU A 14 -24.84 15.93 -3.67
C LEU A 14 -23.82 15.05 -2.96
N ALA A 15 -24.13 13.78 -2.69
CA ALA A 15 -23.13 12.82 -2.21
C ALA A 15 -22.24 12.40 -3.40
N ALA A 16 -21.20 13.18 -3.69
CA ALA A 16 -20.13 12.73 -4.57
C ALA A 16 -19.47 11.49 -3.94
N PRO A 17 -19.19 10.42 -4.71
CA PRO A 17 -18.48 9.28 -4.18
C PRO A 17 -17.09 9.72 -3.73
N ALA A 18 -16.72 9.42 -2.49
CA ALA A 18 -15.34 9.50 -2.05
C ALA A 18 -14.58 8.35 -2.74
N LEU A 19 -13.80 8.68 -3.77
CA LEU A 19 -12.87 7.73 -4.38
C LEU A 19 -11.59 7.72 -3.53
N ALA A 20 -11.14 6.53 -3.14
CA ALA A 20 -9.83 6.38 -2.53
C ALA A 20 -8.74 6.68 -3.57
N ASP A 21 -7.65 7.32 -3.13
CA ASP A 21 -6.52 7.57 -4.01
C ASP A 21 -5.89 6.25 -4.47
N PRO A 22 -5.47 6.16 -5.74
CA PRO A 22 -4.76 4.98 -6.22
C PRO A 22 -3.44 4.82 -5.45
N PRO A 23 -2.92 3.60 -5.30
CA PRO A 23 -1.62 3.39 -4.68
C PRO A 23 -0.51 4.08 -5.49
N THR A 24 0.55 4.48 -4.80
CA THR A 24 1.82 4.82 -5.46
C THR A 24 2.44 3.52 -5.93
N VAL A 25 2.72 3.40 -7.23
CA VAL A 25 3.35 2.22 -7.82
C VAL A 25 4.42 2.63 -8.81
N VAL A 26 5.61 2.06 -8.66
CA VAL A 26 6.70 2.16 -9.63
C VAL A 26 6.95 0.78 -10.24
N THR A 27 7.45 0.77 -11.47
CA THR A 27 7.83 -0.47 -12.16
C THR A 27 9.30 -0.43 -12.50
N ILE A 28 10.03 -1.48 -12.12
CA ILE A 28 11.43 -1.64 -12.46
C ILE A 28 11.65 -2.88 -13.32
N THR A 29 12.82 -2.95 -13.96
CA THR A 29 13.28 -4.16 -14.63
C THR A 29 14.33 -4.84 -13.76
N GLY A 30 14.19 -6.13 -13.50
CA GLY A 30 15.09 -6.87 -12.60
C GLY A 30 14.48 -8.17 -12.14
N THR A 31 15.02 -8.75 -11.07
CA THR A 31 14.47 -9.95 -10.43
C THR A 31 13.65 -9.58 -9.20
N PHE A 32 12.69 -10.44 -8.84
CA PHE A 32 11.92 -10.27 -7.61
C PHE A 32 12.80 -10.35 -6.36
N ASP A 33 13.79 -11.26 -6.34
CA ASP A 33 14.69 -11.46 -5.22
C ASP A 33 15.58 -10.23 -4.97
N ASP A 34 16.12 -9.62 -6.03
CA ASP A 34 16.92 -8.38 -5.89
C ASP A 34 16.04 -7.23 -5.37
N ALA A 35 14.84 -7.08 -5.92
CA ALA A 35 13.91 -6.03 -5.51
C ALA A 35 13.49 -6.16 -4.03
N THR A 36 13.22 -7.39 -3.57
CA THR A 36 12.88 -7.64 -2.17
C THR A 36 14.08 -7.49 -1.24
N PHE A 37 15.30 -7.88 -1.67
CA PHE A 37 16.53 -7.68 -0.91
C PHE A 37 16.83 -6.18 -0.72
N GLU A 38 16.81 -5.40 -1.80
CA GLU A 38 17.07 -3.96 -1.73
C GLU A 38 16.01 -3.22 -0.92
N LEU A 39 14.74 -3.62 -1.02
CA LEU A 39 13.68 -3.05 -0.19
C LEU A 39 13.89 -3.34 1.30
N GLN A 40 14.27 -4.57 1.66
CA GLN A 40 14.60 -4.92 3.05
C GLN A 40 15.78 -4.11 3.58
N ASN A 41 16.81 -3.94 2.75
CA ASN A 41 17.96 -3.10 3.10
C ASN A 41 17.54 -1.64 3.28
N ALA A 42 16.73 -1.07 2.39
CA ALA A 42 16.27 0.31 2.51
C ALA A 42 15.45 0.54 3.80
N ILE A 43 14.54 -0.37 4.14
CA ILE A 43 13.76 -0.31 5.39
C ILE A 43 14.69 -0.34 6.61
N THR A 44 15.64 -1.28 6.65
CA THR A 44 16.54 -1.45 7.79
C THR A 44 17.59 -0.34 7.89
N ASN A 45 18.08 0.18 6.75
CA ASN A 45 18.97 1.35 6.69
C ASN A 45 18.29 2.63 7.17
N ALA A 46 16.98 2.74 7.00
CA ALA A 46 16.18 3.81 7.61
C ALA A 46 16.00 3.63 9.14
N GLY A 47 16.61 2.61 9.74
CA GLY A 47 16.55 2.31 11.17
C GLY A 47 15.22 1.69 11.60
N LEU A 48 14.45 1.15 10.66
CA LEU A 48 13.14 0.55 10.92
C LEU A 48 13.25 -0.97 11.05
N VAL A 49 12.30 -1.55 11.78
CA VAL A 49 12.19 -3.00 11.95
C VAL A 49 11.03 -3.51 11.10
N ILE A 50 11.30 -4.53 10.28
CA ILE A 50 10.26 -5.29 9.59
C ILE A 50 9.59 -6.19 10.61
N ASP A 51 8.30 -5.95 10.86
CA ASP A 51 7.49 -6.74 11.77
C ASP A 51 7.13 -8.10 11.14
N SER A 52 6.72 -8.07 9.88
CA SER A 52 6.38 -9.28 9.13
C SER A 52 6.48 -9.08 7.62
N VAL A 53 6.58 -10.20 6.91
CA VAL A 53 6.44 -10.27 5.45
C VAL A 53 5.29 -11.20 5.14
N SER A 54 4.31 -10.72 4.39
CA SER A 54 3.21 -11.54 3.88
C SER A 54 3.54 -12.03 2.48
N HIS A 55 3.76 -13.34 2.33
CA HIS A 55 3.97 -13.99 1.03
C HIS A 55 2.64 -14.20 0.30
N THR A 56 2.06 -13.10 -0.18
CA THR A 56 0.72 -13.07 -0.81
C THR A 56 0.68 -13.92 -2.08
N GLY A 57 1.73 -13.89 -2.91
CA GLY A 57 1.81 -14.70 -4.14
C GLY A 57 1.68 -16.19 -3.85
N ASP A 58 2.52 -16.70 -2.93
CA ASP A 58 2.50 -18.10 -2.49
C ASP A 58 1.16 -18.49 -1.87
N MET A 59 0.59 -17.62 -1.04
CA MET A 59 -0.72 -17.84 -0.43
C MET A 59 -1.81 -17.98 -1.49
N LEU A 60 -1.85 -17.08 -2.48
CA LEU A 60 -2.85 -17.11 -3.55
C LEU A 60 -2.68 -18.34 -4.45
N GLU A 61 -1.46 -18.70 -4.81
CA GLU A 61 -1.21 -19.88 -5.64
C GLU A 61 -1.58 -21.17 -4.90
N ARG A 62 -1.23 -21.29 -3.62
CA ARG A 62 -1.59 -22.43 -2.76
C ARG A 62 -3.09 -22.58 -2.55
N THR A 63 -3.84 -21.47 -2.48
CA THR A 63 -5.29 -21.48 -2.20
C THR A 63 -6.15 -21.46 -3.46
N LYS A 64 -5.54 -21.31 -4.63
CA LYS A 64 -6.20 -21.13 -5.93
C LYS A 64 -7.32 -22.15 -6.20
N THR A 65 -7.03 -23.43 -6.06
CA THR A 65 -8.00 -24.50 -6.34
C THR A 65 -9.10 -24.59 -5.28
N ALA A 66 -8.78 -24.30 -4.02
CA ALA A 66 -9.73 -24.35 -2.91
C ALA A 66 -10.85 -23.29 -3.04
N VAL A 67 -10.56 -22.16 -3.70
CA VAL A 67 -11.54 -21.10 -3.98
C VAL A 67 -12.15 -21.19 -5.38
N GLY A 68 -11.89 -22.27 -6.13
CA GLY A 68 -12.41 -22.48 -7.49
C GLY A 68 -11.79 -21.59 -8.57
N ALA A 69 -10.63 -20.96 -8.28
CA ALA A 69 -9.90 -20.16 -9.25
C ALA A 69 -8.95 -21.02 -10.10
N THR A 70 -8.65 -20.56 -11.31
CA THR A 70 -7.72 -21.22 -12.25
C THR A 70 -6.56 -20.33 -12.68
N ARG A 71 -6.73 -19.02 -12.60
CA ARG A 71 -5.72 -18.02 -12.98
C ARG A 71 -4.69 -17.84 -11.86
N THR A 72 -3.41 -17.89 -12.23
CA THR A 72 -2.32 -17.35 -11.41
C THR A 72 -2.28 -15.83 -11.58
N ILE A 73 -2.33 -15.09 -10.46
CA ILE A 73 -2.38 -13.62 -10.45
C ILE A 73 -0.97 -13.03 -10.40
N PHE A 74 -0.09 -13.64 -9.58
CA PHE A 74 1.29 -13.23 -9.39
C PHE A 74 2.20 -14.44 -9.51
N THR A 75 3.35 -14.29 -10.17
CA THR A 75 4.45 -15.27 -10.06
C THR A 75 5.10 -15.14 -8.69
N HIS A 76 5.26 -13.90 -8.21
CA HIS A 76 5.74 -13.57 -6.88
C HIS A 76 5.00 -12.34 -6.35
N ALA A 77 4.67 -12.31 -5.07
CA ALA A 77 4.14 -11.11 -4.43
C ALA A 77 4.33 -11.15 -2.92
N ASP A 78 5.02 -10.14 -2.38
CA ASP A 78 5.28 -9.98 -0.96
C ASP A 78 4.78 -8.61 -0.49
N VAL A 79 4.32 -8.54 0.76
CA VAL A 79 3.97 -7.29 1.44
C VAL A 79 4.80 -7.18 2.72
N PHE A 80 5.68 -6.19 2.75
CA PHE A 80 6.50 -5.85 3.90
C PHE A 80 5.69 -4.98 4.85
N SER A 81 5.62 -5.41 6.11
CA SER A 81 4.89 -4.72 7.17
C SER A 81 5.87 -4.18 8.21
N PHE A 82 5.84 -2.88 8.46
CA PHE A 82 6.76 -2.20 9.36
C PHE A 82 6.16 -0.90 9.88
N CYS A 83 6.75 -0.31 10.92
CA CYS A 83 6.32 1.00 11.43
C CYS A 83 7.53 1.87 11.79
N SER A 84 7.35 3.19 11.70
CA SER A 84 8.31 4.18 12.23
C SER A 84 7.74 4.74 13.51
N ALA A 85 8.31 4.38 14.67
CA ALA A 85 7.81 4.83 15.97
C ALA A 85 7.66 6.36 16.04
N LYS A 86 8.58 7.11 15.43
CA LYS A 86 8.54 8.57 15.36
C LYS A 86 7.37 9.07 14.52
N VAL A 87 7.25 8.61 13.27
CA VAL A 87 6.18 9.06 12.37
C VAL A 87 4.82 8.60 12.88
N SER A 88 4.71 7.34 13.31
CA SER A 88 3.47 6.79 13.87
C SER A 88 3.01 7.53 15.12
N ARG A 89 3.91 7.88 16.05
CA ARG A 89 3.56 8.72 17.20
C ARG A 89 3.03 10.07 16.75
N GLU A 90 3.73 10.74 15.85
CA GLU A 90 3.38 12.07 15.39
C GLU A 90 1.98 12.10 14.73
N VAL A 91 1.67 11.15 13.85
CA VAL A 91 0.36 11.13 13.19
C VAL A 91 -0.75 10.68 14.14
N MET A 92 -0.48 9.79 15.09
CA MET A 92 -1.47 9.37 16.10
C MET A 92 -1.74 10.44 17.16
N GLU A 93 -0.79 11.32 17.45
CA GLU A 93 -1.03 12.50 18.30
C GLU A 93 -1.90 13.54 17.59
N ALA A 94 -1.81 13.64 16.26
CA ALA A 94 -2.70 14.49 15.46
C ALA A 94 -4.13 13.91 15.38
N ASP A 95 -4.26 12.60 15.22
CA ASP A 95 -5.54 11.89 15.33
C ASP A 95 -5.30 10.44 15.82
N PRO A 96 -5.79 10.07 17.02
CA PRO A 96 -5.64 8.72 17.56
C PRO A 96 -6.19 7.62 16.64
N MET A 97 -7.16 7.92 15.77
CA MET A 97 -7.70 6.96 14.83
C MET A 97 -6.72 6.54 13.73
N ASN A 98 -5.60 7.26 13.55
CA ASN A 98 -4.52 6.83 12.67
C ASN A 98 -3.87 5.51 13.11
N VAL A 99 -4.22 4.97 14.29
CA VAL A 99 -3.85 3.61 14.71
C VAL A 99 -4.24 2.55 13.68
N GLN A 100 -5.32 2.75 12.91
CA GLN A 100 -5.75 1.81 11.87
C GLN A 100 -4.74 1.65 10.71
N PHE A 101 -3.76 2.56 10.63
CA PHE A 101 -2.75 2.58 9.56
C PHE A 101 -1.38 2.07 10.01
N CYS A 102 -1.19 1.65 11.27
CA CYS A 102 0.02 0.95 11.70
C CYS A 102 -0.28 -0.56 11.83
N PRO A 103 0.47 -1.44 11.15
CA PRO A 103 1.69 -1.15 10.39
C PRO A 103 1.47 -0.49 9.01
N TYR A 104 2.51 0.20 8.54
CA TYR A 104 2.62 0.66 7.16
C TYR A 104 3.09 -0.49 6.26
N HIS A 105 2.79 -0.40 4.97
CA HIS A 105 3.04 -1.49 4.04
C HIS A 105 3.69 -1.01 2.74
N ILE A 106 4.70 -1.74 2.27
CA ILE A 106 5.19 -1.69 0.89
C ILE A 106 5.04 -3.08 0.29
N PHE A 107 4.42 -3.18 -0.87
CA PHE A 107 4.33 -4.43 -1.61
C PHE A 107 5.35 -4.48 -2.75
N VAL A 108 5.77 -5.70 -3.08
CA VAL A 108 6.56 -6.04 -4.27
C VAL A 108 5.79 -7.14 -4.99
N ALA A 109 5.63 -7.05 -6.31
CA ALA A 109 4.90 -8.04 -7.08
C ALA A 109 5.44 -8.20 -8.50
N GLU A 110 5.32 -9.41 -9.03
CA GLU A 110 5.58 -9.76 -10.41
C GLU A 110 4.39 -10.57 -10.97
N GLN A 111 4.01 -10.29 -12.22
CA GLN A 111 2.87 -10.92 -12.88
C GLN A 111 3.34 -11.87 -13.99
N PRO A 112 2.64 -13.01 -14.21
CA PRO A 112 3.01 -13.97 -15.25
C PRO A 112 3.11 -13.37 -16.67
N GLU A 113 2.28 -12.38 -16.97
CA GLU A 113 2.24 -11.67 -18.25
C GLU A 113 3.41 -10.71 -18.49
N ALA A 114 4.17 -10.37 -17.45
CA ALA A 114 5.29 -9.43 -17.54
C ALA A 114 6.52 -9.90 -16.73
N PRO A 115 7.17 -11.02 -17.10
CA PRO A 115 8.37 -11.48 -16.42
C PRO A 115 9.49 -10.44 -16.44
N GLY A 116 10.19 -10.30 -15.33
CA GLY A 116 11.25 -9.31 -15.10
C GLY A 116 10.75 -7.88 -14.91
N ARG A 117 9.43 -7.65 -14.85
CA ARG A 117 8.83 -6.34 -14.53
C ARG A 117 8.28 -6.38 -13.12
N ILE A 118 9.03 -5.79 -12.20
CA ILE A 118 8.70 -5.80 -10.77
C ILE A 118 7.95 -4.52 -10.43
N LEU A 119 6.77 -4.68 -9.82
CA LEU A 119 5.95 -3.62 -9.28
C LEU A 119 6.32 -3.43 -7.81
N ILE A 120 6.62 -2.20 -7.40
CA ILE A 120 6.86 -1.85 -6.00
C ILE A 120 5.93 -0.69 -5.66
N GLY A 121 5.23 -0.74 -4.53
CA GLY A 121 4.28 0.31 -4.20
C GLY A 121 3.74 0.29 -2.78
N HIS A 122 2.97 1.32 -2.46
CA HIS A 122 2.28 1.45 -1.17
C HIS A 122 0.94 2.17 -1.31
N GLN A 123 0.11 2.04 -0.28
CA GLN A 123 -1.13 2.82 -0.15
C GLN A 123 -0.81 4.31 0.02
N VAL A 124 -1.60 5.17 -0.60
CA VAL A 124 -1.59 6.62 -0.33
C VAL A 124 -2.50 6.92 0.85
N TYR A 125 -1.98 7.65 1.83
CA TYR A 125 -2.72 8.11 3.00
C TYR A 125 -3.11 9.57 2.83
N THR A 126 -4.39 9.89 3.01
CA THR A 126 -4.89 11.25 2.83
C THR A 126 -4.90 12.05 4.13
N GLY A 127 -4.67 13.36 4.02
CA GLY A 127 -4.77 14.32 5.12
C GLY A 127 -3.39 14.86 5.57
N PRO A 128 -3.31 16.12 6.03
CA PRO A 128 -2.02 16.81 6.25
C PRO A 128 -1.08 16.12 7.24
N ALA A 129 -1.62 15.43 8.25
CA ALA A 129 -0.80 14.67 9.20
C ALA A 129 -0.15 13.44 8.53
N MET A 130 -0.85 12.81 7.59
CA MET A 130 -0.45 11.55 6.95
C MET A 130 0.54 11.74 5.80
N ASP A 131 0.74 12.96 5.30
CA ASP A 131 1.73 13.26 4.25
C ASP A 131 3.14 12.79 4.63
N LYS A 132 3.47 12.78 5.92
CA LYS A 132 4.76 12.28 6.45
C LYS A 132 4.90 10.77 6.30
N VAL A 133 3.80 10.03 6.34
CA VAL A 133 3.80 8.58 6.08
C VAL A 133 4.07 8.35 4.60
N ASN A 134 3.38 9.06 3.71
CA ASN A 134 3.63 8.96 2.26
C ASN A 134 5.10 9.27 1.94
N ALA A 135 5.61 10.39 2.46
CA ALA A 135 7.01 10.79 2.24
C ALA A 135 8.02 9.77 2.78
N LEU A 136 7.73 9.11 3.91
CA LEU A 136 8.56 8.03 4.43
C LEU A 136 8.58 6.84 3.47
N LEU A 137 7.42 6.39 3.00
CA LEU A 137 7.28 5.22 2.13
C LEU A 137 7.88 5.47 0.75
N ASP A 138 7.64 6.65 0.18
CA ASP A 138 8.26 7.12 -1.07
C ASP A 138 9.79 7.14 -0.94
N GLY A 139 10.30 7.63 0.19
CA GLY A 139 11.73 7.68 0.49
C GLY A 139 12.37 6.29 0.52
N ILE A 140 11.73 5.33 1.20
CA ILE A 140 12.20 3.94 1.27
C ILE A 140 12.22 3.29 -0.13
N ILE A 141 11.15 3.45 -0.92
CA ILE A 141 11.12 2.93 -2.29
C ILE A 141 12.25 3.58 -3.10
N LYS A 142 12.40 4.90 -3.04
CA LYS A 142 13.44 5.61 -3.79
C LYS A 142 14.85 5.13 -3.42
N ASP A 143 15.12 4.95 -2.14
CA ASP A 143 16.42 4.47 -1.65
C ASP A 143 16.70 3.05 -2.16
N ALA A 144 15.70 2.15 -2.10
CA ALA A 144 15.80 0.80 -2.66
C ALA A 144 16.10 0.80 -4.17
N LEU A 145 15.57 1.78 -4.90
CA LEU A 145 15.83 1.92 -6.34
C LEU A 145 17.19 2.55 -6.68
N SER A 146 17.84 3.20 -5.71
CA SER A 146 19.12 3.89 -5.93
C SER A 146 20.35 3.00 -5.79
N SER A 147 20.18 1.79 -5.25
CA SER A 147 21.24 0.79 -5.10
C SER A 147 21.56 0.01 -6.39
N ASN A 148 20.90 0.32 -7.52
CA ASN A 148 21.00 -0.40 -8.79
C ASN A 148 21.49 0.50 -9.94
#